data_AF-L1JRZ5-F1
#
_entry.id   AF-L1JRZ5-F1
#
_cell.length_a   1.000
_cell.length_b   1.000
_cell.length_c   1.000
_cell.angle_alpha   90.00
_cell.angle_beta   90.00
_cell.angle_gamma   90.00
#
_symmetry.space_group_name_H-M   'P 1'
#
loop_
_entity.id
_entity.type
_entity.pdbx_description
1 polymer ?
#
loop_
_entity_poly.entity_id
_entity_poly.type
_entity_poly.pdbx_seq_one_letter_code
_entity_poly.pdbx_strand_id
1 'polypeptide(L)'
;MASLVLIQKRQACQKRKELYEKVKNHEKYVQTVLKTWDKSKSGGLNFEELKEYLKDISQGRAPTDTEVQWVIQTATKEGGKFNPEWVSGKMEIKPPEFAAAAHAWQSYQENREMIDEVFSRFDVHKRGRLNWEELKKVLTELNDGDEPTKEEVDWVMKKSDIVGNGEIDKPELIQAIAVWYSHVDGNVASTERVPGSSSCCVLQ
;
A
#
# COMPACT_ATOMS: atom_id res chain seq x y z
N MET A 1 34.09 5.19 -31.46
CA MET A 1 32.96 6.15 -31.44
C MET A 1 31.73 5.65 -32.21
N ALA A 2 31.82 5.25 -33.49
CA ALA A 2 30.67 4.78 -34.28
C ALA A 2 29.91 3.57 -33.68
N SER A 3 30.61 2.61 -33.07
CA SER A 3 30.00 1.42 -32.45
C SER A 3 29.14 1.74 -31.22
N LEU A 4 29.54 2.73 -30.41
CA LEU A 4 28.77 3.17 -29.24
C LEU A 4 27.46 3.85 -29.65
N VAL A 5 27.48 4.66 -30.71
CA VAL A 5 26.28 5.33 -31.25
C VAL A 5 25.28 4.30 -31.78
N LEU A 6 25.74 3.24 -32.45
CA LEU A 6 24.86 2.16 -32.93
C LEU A 6 24.27 1.34 -31.78
N ILE A 7 25.04 1.05 -30.74
CA ILE A 7 24.55 0.37 -29.53
C ILE A 7 23.48 1.22 -28.83
N GLN A 8 23.74 2.52 -28.64
CA GLN A 8 22.76 3.45 -28.06
C GLN A 8 21.48 3.54 -28.91
N LYS A 9 21.59 3.61 -30.24
CA LYS A 9 20.44 3.61 -31.15
C LYS A 9 19.61 2.31 -31.05
N ARG A 10 20.27 1.15 -30.93
CA ARG A 10 19.60 -0.15 -30.73
C ARG A 10 18.88 -0.20 -29.38
N GLN A 11 19.54 0.21 -28.30
CA GLN A 11 18.94 0.30 -26.97
C GLN A 11 17.73 1.25 -26.96
N ALA A 12 17.84 2.42 -27.60
CA ALA A 12 16.75 3.36 -27.73
C ALA A 12 15.57 2.79 -28.55
N CYS A 13 15.85 2.03 -29.60
CA CYS A 13 14.82 1.34 -30.38
C CYS A 13 14.11 0.27 -29.54
N GLN A 14 14.85 -0.54 -28.79
CA GLN A 14 14.29 -1.58 -27.94
C GLN A 14 13.41 -1.00 -26.83
N LYS A 15 13.91 0.00 -26.08
CA LYS A 15 13.13 0.70 -25.05
C LYS A 15 11.82 1.28 -25.59
N ARG A 16 11.83 1.81 -26.83
CA ARG A 16 10.62 2.34 -27.48
C ARG A 16 9.60 1.25 -27.80
N LYS A 17 10.06 0.09 -28.27
CA LYS A 17 9.18 -1.07 -28.55
C LYS A 17 8.54 -1.58 -27.25
N GLU A 18 9.32 -1.72 -26.19
CA GLU A 18 8.83 -2.14 -24.87
C GLU A 18 7.81 -1.15 -24.32
N LEU A 19 8.08 0.16 -24.42
CA LEU A 19 7.14 1.20 -24.02
C LEU A 19 5.83 1.13 -24.82
N TYR A 20 5.91 0.96 -26.13
CA TYR A 20 4.73 0.84 -26.98
C TYR A 20 3.84 -0.35 -26.59
N GLU A 21 4.44 -1.53 -26.38
CA GLU A 21 3.66 -2.70 -25.97
C GLU A 21 3.07 -2.53 -24.56
N LYS A 22 3.80 -1.90 -23.63
CA LYS A 22 3.27 -1.55 -22.30
C LYS A 22 2.05 -0.63 -22.40
N VAL A 23 2.14 0.45 -23.17
CA VAL A 23 1.03 1.40 -23.38
C VAL A 23 -0.16 0.72 -24.03
N LYS A 24 0.07 -0.07 -25.08
CA LYS A 24 -0.97 -0.81 -25.80
C LYS A 24 -1.67 -1.84 -24.90
N ASN A 25 -0.92 -2.56 -24.08
CA ASN A 25 -1.50 -3.53 -23.14
C ASN A 25 -2.30 -2.83 -22.05
N HIS A 26 -1.80 -1.71 -21.53
CA HIS A 26 -2.53 -0.89 -20.56
C HIS A 26 -3.84 -0.34 -21.14
N GLU A 27 -3.83 0.16 -22.38
CA GLU A 27 -5.03 0.64 -23.06
C GLU A 27 -6.07 -0.47 -23.25
N LYS A 28 -5.63 -1.66 -23.69
CA LYS A 28 -6.51 -2.84 -23.80
C LYS A 28 -7.12 -3.24 -22.46
N TYR A 29 -6.32 -3.19 -21.40
CA TYR A 29 -6.78 -3.48 -20.04
C TYR A 29 -7.89 -2.49 -19.63
N VAL A 30 -7.64 -1.19 -19.75
CA VAL A 30 -8.63 -0.13 -19.44
C VAL A 30 -9.92 -0.32 -20.24
N GLN A 31 -9.82 -0.56 -21.55
CA GLN A 31 -10.97 -0.79 -22.43
C GLN A 31 -11.80 -2.01 -21.97
N THR A 32 -11.13 -3.08 -21.56
CA THR A 32 -11.79 -4.28 -21.04
C THR A 32 -12.52 -3.99 -19.73
N VAL A 33 -11.90 -3.20 -18.86
CA VAL A 33 -12.50 -2.80 -17.59
C VAL A 33 -13.78 -1.99 -17.80
N LEU A 34 -13.70 -0.89 -18.57
CA LEU A 34 -14.88 -0.05 -18.84
C LEU A 34 -15.99 -0.85 -19.53
N LYS A 35 -15.66 -1.65 -20.53
CA LYS A 35 -16.66 -2.45 -21.26
C LYS A 35 -17.46 -3.39 -20.36
N THR A 36 -16.85 -3.89 -19.28
CA THR A 36 -17.44 -4.93 -18.43
C THR A 36 -18.10 -4.35 -17.18
N TRP A 37 -17.49 -3.34 -16.56
CA TRP A 37 -17.93 -2.83 -15.26
C TRP A 37 -18.49 -1.39 -15.27
N ASP A 38 -18.22 -0.56 -16.30
CA ASP A 38 -18.83 0.78 -16.43
C ASP A 38 -20.26 0.65 -16.99
N LYS A 39 -21.21 0.31 -16.10
CA LYS A 39 -22.63 0.18 -16.42
C LYS A 39 -23.29 1.55 -16.61
N SER A 40 -22.79 2.55 -15.89
CA SER A 40 -23.24 3.94 -15.94
C SER A 40 -22.85 4.64 -17.25
N LYS A 41 -21.86 4.11 -17.98
CA LYS A 41 -21.28 4.65 -19.21
C LYS A 41 -20.67 6.03 -19.01
N SER A 42 -20.12 6.29 -17.83
CA SER A 42 -19.50 7.58 -17.50
C SER A 42 -18.08 7.70 -18.03
N GLY A 43 -17.43 6.59 -18.36
CA GLY A 43 -16.00 6.53 -18.70
C GLY A 43 -15.10 6.41 -17.47
N GLY A 44 -15.67 6.21 -16.28
CA GLY A 44 -14.99 5.85 -15.05
C GLY A 44 -15.71 4.69 -14.36
N LEU A 45 -15.24 4.28 -13.18
CA LEU A 45 -16.02 3.38 -12.32
C LEU A 45 -16.45 4.12 -11.06
N ASN A 46 -17.75 4.15 -10.80
CA ASN A 46 -18.24 4.62 -9.51
C ASN A 46 -17.97 3.59 -8.41
N PHE A 47 -18.30 3.93 -7.15
CA PHE A 47 -18.02 3.09 -5.98
C PHE A 47 -18.57 1.65 -6.11
N GLU A 48 -19.82 1.49 -6.55
CA GLU A 48 -20.46 0.18 -6.68
C GLU A 48 -19.90 -0.63 -7.86
N GLU A 49 -19.59 0.03 -8.97
CA GLU A 49 -18.95 -0.60 -10.13
C GLU A 49 -17.53 -1.07 -9.81
N LEU A 50 -16.77 -0.25 -9.09
CA LEU A 50 -15.44 -0.59 -8.58
C LEU A 50 -15.53 -1.79 -7.63
N LYS A 51 -16.52 -1.82 -6.73
CA LYS A 51 -16.73 -2.94 -5.80
C LYS A 51 -16.98 -4.26 -6.53
N GLU A 52 -17.80 -4.25 -7.57
CA GLU A 52 -18.05 -5.42 -8.42
C GLU A 52 -16.80 -5.82 -9.24
N TYR A 53 -16.04 -4.85 -9.74
CA TYR A 53 -14.76 -5.10 -10.40
C TYR A 53 -13.75 -5.79 -9.48
N LEU A 54 -13.56 -5.25 -8.26
CA LEU A 54 -12.65 -5.81 -7.26
C LEU A 54 -13.07 -7.22 -6.80
N LYS A 55 -14.37 -7.49 -6.72
CA LYS A 55 -14.93 -8.81 -6.42
C LYS A 55 -14.65 -9.84 -7.51
N ASP A 56 -14.71 -9.45 -8.77
CA ASP A 56 -14.44 -10.37 -9.89
C ASP A 56 -12.98 -10.81 -9.89
N ILE A 57 -12.06 -9.87 -9.65
CA ILE A 57 -10.62 -10.16 -9.58
C ILE A 57 -10.18 -10.84 -8.26
N SER A 58 -11.04 -10.90 -7.24
CA SER A 58 -10.73 -11.48 -5.92
C SER A 58 -11.03 -12.98 -5.79
N GLN A 59 -11.39 -13.66 -6.89
CA GLN A 59 -11.72 -15.10 -6.89
C GLN A 59 -12.88 -15.47 -5.92
N GLY A 60 -13.83 -14.55 -5.66
CA GLY A 60 -15.13 -14.90 -5.07
C GLY A 60 -15.49 -14.26 -3.72
N ARG A 61 -14.59 -13.49 -3.09
CA ARG A 61 -14.95 -12.68 -1.89
C ARG A 61 -15.37 -11.27 -2.31
N ALA A 62 -16.55 -10.84 -1.87
CA ALA A 62 -16.95 -9.45 -2.01
C ALA A 62 -16.11 -8.54 -1.09
N PRO A 63 -15.49 -7.47 -1.61
CA PRO A 63 -14.79 -6.50 -0.78
C PRO A 63 -15.77 -5.73 0.11
N THR A 64 -15.32 -5.37 1.31
CA THR A 64 -16.07 -4.49 2.22
C THR A 64 -15.98 -3.03 1.76
N ASP A 65 -16.87 -2.18 2.26
CA ASP A 65 -16.86 -0.76 1.87
C ASP A 65 -15.55 -0.08 2.26
N THR A 66 -15.00 -0.39 3.44
CA THR A 66 -13.70 0.12 3.88
C THR A 66 -12.55 -0.35 3.00
N GLU A 67 -12.57 -1.61 2.54
CA GLU A 67 -11.59 -2.13 1.59
C GLU A 67 -11.64 -1.36 0.26
N VAL A 68 -12.84 -1.07 -0.25
CA VAL A 68 -13.02 -0.25 -1.47
C VAL A 68 -12.55 1.19 -1.25
N GLN A 69 -12.87 1.81 -0.11
CA GLN A 69 -12.43 3.16 0.25
C GLN A 69 -10.91 3.28 0.26
N TRP A 70 -10.22 2.32 0.88
CA TRP A 70 -8.76 2.26 0.90
C TRP A 70 -8.17 2.12 -0.50
N VAL A 71 -8.75 1.25 -1.35
CA VAL A 71 -8.30 1.10 -2.75
C VAL A 71 -8.43 2.41 -3.51
N ILE A 72 -9.55 3.13 -3.35
CA ILE A 72 -9.77 4.43 -4.00
C ILE A 72 -8.67 5.42 -3.59
N GLN A 73 -8.47 5.67 -2.29
CA GLN A 73 -7.49 6.65 -1.84
C GLN A 73 -6.05 6.27 -2.23
N THR A 74 -5.73 4.98 -2.18
CA THR A 74 -4.40 4.50 -2.60
C THR A 74 -4.18 4.71 -4.10
N ALA A 75 -5.21 4.50 -4.92
CA ALA A 75 -5.12 4.62 -6.37
C ALA A 75 -5.11 6.09 -6.83
N THR A 76 -5.98 6.93 -6.28
CA THR A 76 -6.10 8.35 -6.64
C THR A 76 -5.01 9.20 -6.02
N LYS A 77 -4.34 8.70 -4.97
CA LYS A 77 -3.36 9.45 -4.16
C LYS A 77 -3.95 10.75 -3.61
N GLU A 78 -5.26 10.76 -3.38
CA GLU A 78 -5.91 11.87 -2.70
C GLU A 78 -5.34 11.98 -1.28
N GLY A 79 -4.84 13.15 -0.93
CA GLY A 79 -4.40 13.44 0.42
C GLY A 79 -5.59 13.76 1.32
N GLY A 80 -5.47 13.43 2.60
CA GLY A 80 -6.49 13.72 3.60
C GLY A 80 -7.51 12.60 3.76
N LYS A 81 -8.61 12.89 4.49
CA LYS A 81 -9.64 11.91 4.83
C LYS A 81 -10.46 11.50 3.62
N PHE A 82 -11.04 10.31 3.68
CA PHE A 82 -11.88 9.80 2.61
C PHE A 82 -13.06 10.74 2.31
N ASN A 83 -13.26 11.08 1.04
CA ASN A 83 -14.36 11.94 0.62
C ASN A 83 -15.67 11.13 0.50
N PRO A 84 -16.72 11.40 1.30
CA PRO A 84 -17.97 10.64 1.24
C PRO A 84 -18.71 10.78 -0.11
N GLU A 85 -18.36 11.75 -0.95
CA GLU A 85 -18.95 11.88 -2.29
C GLU A 85 -18.67 10.68 -3.21
N TRP A 86 -17.61 9.93 -2.94
CA TRP A 86 -17.34 8.63 -3.57
C TRP A 86 -18.49 7.65 -3.38
N VAL A 87 -18.95 7.45 -2.14
CA VAL A 87 -20.05 6.52 -1.83
C VAL A 87 -21.38 7.02 -2.38
N SER A 88 -21.57 8.35 -2.49
CA SER A 88 -22.77 8.92 -3.10
C SER A 88 -22.88 8.70 -4.62
N GLY A 89 -21.84 8.16 -5.26
CA GLY A 89 -21.79 7.94 -6.71
C GLY A 89 -21.54 9.20 -7.54
N LYS A 90 -21.20 10.33 -6.90
CA LYS A 90 -20.84 11.58 -7.58
C LYS A 90 -19.41 11.57 -8.12
N MET A 91 -18.56 10.75 -7.53
CA MET A 91 -17.16 10.58 -7.94
C MET A 91 -16.96 9.19 -8.55
N GLU A 92 -15.94 9.10 -9.39
CA GLU A 92 -15.60 7.89 -10.12
C GLU A 92 -14.09 7.82 -10.34
N ILE A 93 -13.56 6.61 -10.25
CA ILE A 93 -12.15 6.35 -10.53
C ILE A 93 -11.95 6.48 -12.04
N LYS A 94 -10.88 7.15 -12.44
CA LYS A 94 -10.60 7.43 -13.84
C LYS A 94 -9.68 6.34 -14.42
N PRO A 95 -9.67 6.16 -15.74
CA PRO A 95 -8.84 5.17 -16.40
C PRO A 95 -7.36 5.12 -15.97
N PRO A 96 -6.66 6.24 -15.73
CA PRO A 96 -5.27 6.22 -15.29
C PRO A 96 -5.06 5.52 -13.92
N GLU A 97 -6.10 5.49 -13.08
CA GLU A 97 -6.05 4.98 -11.71
C GLU A 97 -6.45 3.50 -11.63
N PHE A 98 -7.06 2.92 -12.66
CA PHE A 98 -7.53 1.52 -12.64
C PHE A 98 -6.43 0.50 -12.36
N ALA A 99 -5.27 0.69 -12.98
CA ALA A 99 -4.12 -0.20 -12.74
C ALA A 99 -3.59 -0.05 -11.31
N ALA A 100 -3.60 1.16 -10.76
CA ALA A 100 -3.18 1.40 -9.38
C ALA A 100 -4.17 0.76 -8.38
N ALA A 101 -5.48 0.88 -8.63
CA ALA A 101 -6.51 0.25 -7.82
C ALA A 101 -6.40 -1.28 -7.82
N ALA A 102 -6.25 -1.89 -9.00
CA ALA A 102 -6.08 -3.33 -9.14
C ALA A 102 -4.80 -3.82 -8.44
N HIS A 103 -3.69 -3.09 -8.57
CA HIS A 103 -2.44 -3.41 -7.90
C HIS A 103 -2.55 -3.29 -6.37
N ALA A 104 -3.18 -2.23 -5.88
CA ALA A 104 -3.42 -2.04 -4.44
C ALA A 104 -4.25 -3.20 -3.87
N TRP A 105 -5.34 -3.56 -4.57
CA TRP A 105 -6.18 -4.69 -4.20
C TRP A 105 -5.43 -6.02 -4.22
N GLN A 106 -4.67 -6.30 -5.28
CA GLN A 106 -3.88 -7.52 -5.38
C GLN A 106 -2.85 -7.62 -4.25
N SER A 107 -2.12 -6.54 -3.97
CA SER A 107 -1.16 -6.48 -2.86
C SER A 107 -1.83 -6.75 -1.50
N TYR A 108 -3.01 -6.18 -1.25
CA TYR A 108 -3.79 -6.47 -0.05
C TYR A 108 -4.17 -7.94 0.04
N GLN A 109 -4.66 -8.53 -1.05
CA GLN A 109 -5.07 -9.93 -1.10
C GLN A 109 -3.91 -10.90 -0.86
N GLU A 110 -2.72 -10.62 -1.42
CA GLU A 110 -1.51 -11.44 -1.23
C GLU A 110 -1.03 -11.45 0.23
N ASN A 111 -1.22 -10.35 0.96
CA ASN A 111 -0.81 -10.21 2.36
C ASN A 111 -1.94 -10.46 3.37
N ARG A 112 -3.13 -10.84 2.88
CA ARG A 112 -4.35 -10.92 3.67
C ARG A 112 -4.26 -11.93 4.81
N GLU A 113 -3.59 -13.05 4.60
CA GLU A 113 -3.42 -14.09 5.62
C GLU A 113 -2.59 -13.56 6.81
N MET A 114 -1.48 -12.88 6.53
CA MET A 114 -0.66 -12.22 7.54
C MET A 114 -1.45 -11.14 8.28
N ILE A 115 -2.23 -10.33 7.56
CA ILE A 115 -3.10 -9.33 8.18
C ILE A 115 -4.11 -10.01 9.12
N ASP A 116 -4.82 -11.03 8.66
CA ASP A 116 -5.81 -11.72 9.48
C ASP A 116 -5.16 -12.35 10.72
N GLU A 117 -3.94 -12.87 10.62
CA GLU A 117 -3.17 -13.39 11.76
C GLU A 117 -2.87 -12.29 12.79
N VAL A 118 -2.33 -11.15 12.37
CA VAL A 118 -2.03 -10.01 13.25
C VAL A 118 -3.31 -9.55 13.95
N PHE A 119 -4.40 -9.34 13.21
CA PHE A 119 -5.67 -8.94 13.82
C PHE A 119 -6.22 -10.01 14.79
N SER A 120 -6.08 -11.30 14.48
CA SER A 120 -6.55 -12.36 15.37
C SER A 120 -5.84 -12.37 16.73
N ARG A 121 -4.61 -11.86 16.79
CA ARG A 121 -3.77 -11.83 17.99
C ARG A 121 -3.93 -10.54 18.79
N PHE A 122 -4.07 -9.40 18.12
CA PHE A 122 -4.00 -8.09 18.76
C PHE A 122 -5.33 -7.37 18.89
N ASP A 123 -6.30 -7.61 18.00
CA ASP A 123 -7.64 -7.01 18.08
C ASP A 123 -8.49 -7.79 19.10
N VAL A 124 -8.24 -7.50 20.38
CA VAL A 124 -8.91 -8.15 21.53
C VAL A 124 -10.42 -7.98 21.46
N HIS A 125 -10.87 -6.83 20.97
CA HIS A 125 -12.27 -6.48 20.86
C HIS A 125 -12.94 -6.97 19.56
N LYS A 126 -12.18 -7.60 18.65
CA LYS A 126 -12.62 -8.09 17.34
C LYS A 126 -13.39 -7.05 16.53
N ARG A 127 -12.96 -5.78 16.61
CA ARG A 127 -13.60 -4.66 15.91
C ARG A 127 -13.24 -4.63 14.43
N GLY A 128 -12.21 -5.37 14.03
CA GLY A 128 -11.61 -5.34 12.70
C GLY A 128 -10.71 -4.12 12.49
N ARG A 129 -10.34 -3.42 13.58
CA ARG A 129 -9.51 -2.20 13.60
C ARG A 129 -8.59 -2.20 14.81
N LEU A 130 -7.38 -1.68 14.64
CA LEU A 130 -6.40 -1.51 15.72
C LEU A 130 -6.39 -0.06 16.19
N ASN A 131 -6.64 0.15 17.48
CA ASN A 131 -6.40 1.45 18.10
C ASN A 131 -4.91 1.69 18.35
N TRP A 132 -4.58 2.86 18.91
CA TRP A 132 -3.19 3.25 19.20
C TRP A 132 -2.43 2.24 20.10
N GLU A 133 -3.08 1.73 21.14
CA GLU A 133 -2.44 0.77 22.08
C GLU A 133 -2.26 -0.60 21.44
N GLU A 134 -3.22 -1.03 20.63
CA GLU A 134 -3.16 -2.28 19.87
C GLU A 134 -2.07 -2.20 18.79
N LEU A 135 -1.97 -1.07 18.07
CA LEU A 135 -0.90 -0.82 17.11
C LEU A 135 0.48 -0.82 17.77
N LYS A 136 0.63 -0.20 18.95
CA LYS A 136 1.89 -0.23 19.71
C LYS A 136 2.35 -1.67 19.97
N LYS A 137 1.43 -2.57 20.35
CA LYS A 137 1.75 -3.98 20.59
C LYS A 137 2.21 -4.70 19.32
N VAL A 138 1.54 -4.44 18.18
CA VAL A 138 1.96 -4.98 16.87
C VAL A 138 3.39 -4.54 16.55
N LEU A 139 3.67 -3.24 16.66
CA LEU A 139 5.00 -2.69 16.37
C LEU A 139 6.08 -3.22 17.32
N THR A 140 5.75 -3.44 18.59
CA THR A 140 6.66 -4.05 19.57
C THR A 140 7.03 -5.47 19.16
N GLU A 141 6.05 -6.27 18.72
CA GLU A 141 6.32 -7.63 18.24
C GLU A 141 7.16 -7.64 16.95
N LEU A 142 6.91 -6.71 16.03
CA LEU A 142 7.70 -6.56 14.80
C LEU A 142 9.14 -6.08 15.07
N ASN A 143 9.42 -5.61 16.28
CA ASN A 143 10.71 -5.06 16.71
C ASN A 143 11.39 -5.95 17.76
N ASP A 144 11.25 -7.27 17.65
CA ASP A 144 11.86 -8.27 18.56
C ASP A 144 11.56 -8.03 20.06
N GLY A 145 10.44 -7.36 20.36
CA GLY A 145 10.01 -7.04 21.72
C GLY A 145 10.42 -5.65 22.22
N ASP A 146 11.20 -4.89 21.46
CA ASP A 146 11.58 -3.52 21.81
C ASP A 146 10.39 -2.56 21.58
N GLU A 147 9.92 -1.94 22.67
CA GLU A 147 8.76 -1.04 22.60
C GLU A 147 9.07 0.24 21.82
N PRO A 148 8.26 0.58 20.80
CA PRO A 148 8.39 1.86 20.11
C PRO A 148 7.99 3.02 21.02
N THR A 149 8.61 4.16 20.77
CA THR A 149 8.29 5.43 21.42
C THR A 149 6.89 5.91 21.02
N LYS A 150 6.32 6.81 21.82
CA LYS A 150 5.00 7.38 21.53
C LYS A 150 5.00 8.09 20.18
N GLU A 151 6.07 8.83 19.90
CA GLU A 151 6.27 9.60 18.68
C GLU A 151 6.33 8.70 17.43
N GLU A 152 6.94 7.52 17.56
CA GLU A 152 7.00 6.53 16.50
C GLU A 152 5.64 5.92 16.19
N VAL A 153 4.88 5.53 17.21
CA VAL A 153 3.51 5.00 17.02
C VAL A 153 2.61 6.08 16.42
N ASP A 154 2.69 7.32 16.91
CA ASP A 154 1.94 8.47 16.39
C ASP A 154 2.29 8.74 14.92
N TRP A 155 3.57 8.61 14.56
CA TRP A 155 4.03 8.78 13.19
C TRP A 155 3.51 7.68 12.26
N VAL A 156 3.58 6.41 12.67
CA VAL A 156 3.03 5.28 11.91
C VAL A 156 1.53 5.45 11.70
N MET A 157 0.78 5.77 12.77
CA MET A 157 -0.67 6.00 12.71
C MET A 157 -1.02 7.10 11.71
N LYS A 158 -0.37 8.27 11.83
CA LYS A 158 -0.63 9.43 10.96
C LYS A 158 -0.34 9.17 9.48
N LYS A 159 0.60 8.27 9.18
CA LYS A 159 1.00 7.94 7.81
C LYS A 159 0.18 6.82 7.18
N SER A 160 -0.54 6.05 7.99
CA SER A 160 -1.16 4.80 7.55
C SER A 160 -2.68 4.79 7.67
N ASP A 161 -3.26 5.62 8.56
CA ASP A 161 -4.71 5.91 8.61
C ASP A 161 -5.11 6.76 7.39
N ILE A 162 -5.32 6.09 6.27
CA ILE A 162 -5.64 6.70 4.97
C ILE A 162 -7.14 7.03 4.94
N VAL A 163 -7.98 6.13 5.45
CA VAL A 163 -9.44 6.33 5.52
C VAL A 163 -9.79 7.47 6.49
N GLY A 164 -8.95 7.71 7.51
CA GLY A 164 -9.01 8.87 8.38
C GLY A 164 -9.94 8.72 9.57
N ASN A 165 -10.12 7.49 10.05
CA ASN A 165 -11.02 7.14 11.16
C ASN A 165 -10.31 7.12 12.53
N GLY A 166 -8.99 7.32 12.58
CA GLY A 166 -8.18 7.36 13.79
C GLY A 166 -7.77 5.98 14.34
N GLU A 167 -8.07 4.91 13.60
CA GLU A 167 -7.66 3.54 13.88
C GLU A 167 -7.01 2.96 12.60
N ILE A 168 -6.34 1.82 12.71
CA ILE A 168 -5.79 1.11 11.55
C ILE A 168 -6.76 -0.01 11.15
N ASP A 169 -7.37 0.12 9.98
CA ASP A 169 -8.15 -0.93 9.34
C ASP A 169 -7.25 -2.04 8.75
N LYS A 170 -7.84 -3.21 8.47
CA LYS A 170 -7.14 -4.34 7.85
C LYS A 170 -6.28 -3.98 6.63
N PRO A 171 -6.80 -3.29 5.59
CA PRO A 171 -5.99 -2.92 4.43
C PRO A 171 -4.89 -1.90 4.73
N GLU A 172 -5.01 -1.12 5.81
CA GLU A 172 -4.03 -0.09 6.19
C GLU A 172 -2.81 -0.67 6.92
N LEU A 173 -2.93 -1.88 7.48
CA LEU A 173 -1.84 -2.52 8.22
C LEU A 173 -0.58 -2.73 7.37
N ILE A 174 -0.71 -3.06 6.07
CA ILE A 174 0.46 -3.23 5.18
C ILE A 174 1.24 -1.91 5.06
N GLN A 175 0.51 -0.79 4.96
CA GLN A 175 1.12 0.53 4.91
C GLN A 175 1.80 0.85 6.25
N ALA A 176 1.16 0.53 7.38
CA ALA A 176 1.73 0.71 8.71
C ALA A 176 3.05 -0.05 8.90
N ILE A 177 3.09 -1.31 8.47
CA ILE A 177 4.29 -2.15 8.53
C ILE A 177 5.39 -1.59 7.61
N ALA A 178 5.06 -1.19 6.38
CA ALA A 178 6.03 -0.61 5.46
C ALA A 178 6.61 0.72 5.97
N VAL A 179 5.75 1.56 6.54
CA VAL A 179 6.13 2.83 7.17
C VAL A 179 7.05 2.56 8.36
N TRP A 180 6.71 1.59 9.22
CA TRP A 180 7.54 1.18 10.35
C TRP A 180 8.95 0.76 9.93
N TYR A 181 9.09 -0.18 8.99
CA TYR A 181 10.42 -0.63 8.54
C TYR A 181 11.24 0.47 7.89
N SER A 182 10.59 1.41 7.18
CA SER A 182 11.30 2.57 6.61
C SER A 182 11.92 3.49 7.67
N HIS A 183 11.38 3.50 8.88
CA HIS A 183 11.91 4.24 10.03
C HIS A 183 12.98 3.45 10.78
N VAL A 184 12.73 2.16 11.04
CA VAL A 184 13.69 1.28 11.75
C VAL A 184 14.99 1.11 10.98
N ASP A 185 14.95 0.85 9.67
CA ASP A 185 16.15 0.70 8.83
C ASP A 185 17.01 1.98 8.79
N GLY A 186 16.36 3.14 8.92
CA GLY A 186 17.04 4.43 9.06
C GLY A 186 17.82 4.56 10.38
N ASN A 187 17.44 3.79 11.41
CA ASN A 187 18.03 3.83 12.75
C ASN A 187 19.17 2.80 12.91
N VAL A 188 19.18 1.72 12.11
CA VAL A 188 20.27 0.72 12.07
C VAL A 188 21.59 1.32 11.55
N ALA A 189 21.53 2.38 10.74
CA ALA A 189 22.71 3.11 10.30
C ALA A 189 23.39 3.94 11.42
N SER A 190 22.74 4.14 12.57
CA SER A 190 23.24 4.93 13.70
C SER A 190 23.65 4.12 14.93
N THR A 191 23.31 2.83 15.00
CA THR A 191 23.49 2.01 16.22
C THR A 191 24.69 1.05 16.21
N GLU A 192 25.48 0.96 15.13
CA GLU A 192 26.82 0.36 15.21
C GLU A 192 27.86 1.36 15.77
N ARG A 193 27.73 1.69 17.05
CA ARG A 193 28.88 2.06 17.89
C ARG A 193 28.87 1.21 19.14
N VAL A 194 29.59 0.10 19.06
CA VAL A 194 29.95 -0.73 20.23
C VAL A 194 30.78 0.13 21.20
N PRO A 195 30.29 0.45 22.41
CA PRO A 195 31.09 1.14 23.41
C PRO A 195 31.67 0.11 24.39
N GLY A 196 33.00 -0.01 24.40
CA GLY A 196 33.72 -0.56 25.55
C GLY A 196 34.24 -1.98 25.41
N SER A 197 35.40 -2.11 24.76
CA SER A 197 36.45 -3.02 25.23
C SER A 197 37.75 -2.23 25.30
N SER A 198 37.80 -1.30 26.27
CA SER A 198 39.06 -0.76 26.77
C SER A 198 39.52 -1.64 27.92
N SER A 199 40.23 -2.73 27.61
CA SER A 199 41.19 -3.29 28.55
C SER A 199 42.57 -2.78 28.14
N CYS A 200 43.00 -1.74 28.86
CA CYS A 200 44.35 -1.24 28.89
C CYS A 200 45.25 -2.29 29.57
N CYS A 201 46.32 -2.73 28.90
CA CYS A 201 47.53 -3.18 29.58
C CYS A 201 48.76 -2.68 28.83
N VAL A 202 49.65 -2.13 29.64
CA VAL A 202 50.81 -1.28 29.37
C VAL A 202 52.07 -2.13 29.39
N LEU A 203 53.04 -1.78 28.52
CA LEU A 203 54.50 -2.02 28.56
C LEU A 203 55.02 -3.44 28.85
N GLN A 204 55.80 -4.01 27.94
CA GLN A 204 57.28 -3.84 27.90
C GLN A 204 57.86 -4.33 26.57
#